data_AF-A0A194PG45-F1
#
_entry.id   AF-A0A194PG45-F1
#
_cell.length_a   1.000
_cell.length_b   1.000
_cell.length_c   1.000
_cell.angle_alpha   90.00
_cell.angle_beta   90.00
_cell.angle_gamma   90.00
#
_symmetry.space_group_name_H-M   'P 1'
#
loop_
_entity.id
_entity.type
_entity.pdbx_description
1 polymer ?
#
loop_
_entity_poly.entity_id
_entity_poly.type
_entity_poly.pdbx_seq_one_letter_code
_entity_poly.pdbx_strand_id
1 'polypeptide(L)'
;MPVRAVEIVDNTTPASLYLDMFDTDTIQRAEEWRPLGSVLFIADARVTWRGRGARAQVCGRSVVTHQPHTSDAEALRLYIQNQAAGGEAAAWAEWSGQRSSAASVAQVRDRLADGAPFCASLHALLTHLDLDDLINSTDNNSEELRVRFADYTGELTARLPTNILQNTFGYSAQQIKAMSSEERAAVRWRLLLEQCCAKLAATPPRLIVLSLRRANPADPISLY
;
A
#
# COMPACT_ATOMS: atom_id res chain seq x y z
N MET A 1 -15.08 -19.38 21.81
CA MET A 1 -13.73 -18.90 22.16
C MET A 1 -13.58 -17.50 21.59
N PRO A 2 -13.20 -16.49 22.40
CA PRO A 2 -12.94 -15.16 21.88
C PRO A 2 -11.71 -15.20 20.96
N VAL A 3 -11.78 -14.46 19.85
CA VAL A 3 -10.67 -14.29 18.92
C VAL A 3 -10.48 -12.80 18.74
N ARG A 4 -9.25 -12.33 18.90
CA ARG A 4 -8.86 -10.96 18.58
C ARG A 4 -7.77 -11.00 17.53
N ALA A 5 -7.96 -10.23 16.46
CA ALA A 5 -6.93 -10.01 15.46
C ALA A 5 -6.43 -8.58 15.60
N VAL A 6 -5.10 -8.41 15.57
CA VAL A 6 -4.47 -7.10 15.54
C VAL A 6 -3.56 -7.02 14.32
N GLU A 7 -3.50 -5.85 13.73
CA GLU A 7 -2.60 -5.56 12.63
C GLU A 7 -1.25 -5.10 13.18
N ILE A 8 -0.17 -5.70 12.71
CA ILE A 8 1.20 -5.37 13.08
C ILE A 8 1.99 -4.96 11.83
N VAL A 9 2.89 -4.00 12.01
CA VAL A 9 3.74 -3.44 10.97
C VAL A 9 5.16 -3.30 11.51
N ASP A 10 6.14 -3.24 10.61
CA ASP A 10 7.53 -2.98 10.98
C ASP A 10 8.17 -1.95 10.02
N ASN A 11 9.48 -1.75 10.17
CA ASN A 11 10.27 -0.86 9.31
C ASN A 11 10.97 -1.58 8.16
N THR A 12 10.85 -2.91 8.05
CA THR A 12 11.48 -3.70 7.00
C THR A 12 10.56 -3.87 5.79
N THR A 13 9.26 -3.76 6.01
CA THR A 13 8.23 -3.82 4.98
C THR A 13 7.04 -2.92 5.33
N PRO A 14 6.58 -2.09 4.40
CA PRO A 14 5.37 -1.27 4.58
C PRO A 14 4.06 -2.08 4.55
N ALA A 15 4.10 -3.38 4.24
CA ALA A 15 2.95 -4.27 4.36
C ALA A 15 2.69 -4.63 5.83
N SER A 16 1.41 -4.67 6.21
CA SER A 16 1.00 -5.16 7.51
C SER A 16 0.81 -6.68 7.53
N LEU A 17 0.88 -7.24 8.73
CA LEU A 17 0.65 -8.64 9.04
C LEU A 17 -0.44 -8.73 10.11
N TYR A 18 -1.39 -9.65 9.97
CA TYR A 18 -2.36 -9.91 11.04
C TYR A 18 -1.79 -10.90 12.05
N LEU A 19 -1.91 -10.55 13.33
CA LEU A 19 -1.63 -11.40 14.48
C LEU A 19 -2.96 -11.83 15.11
N ASP A 20 -3.29 -13.12 14.99
CA ASP A 20 -4.46 -13.72 15.58
C ASP A 20 -4.16 -14.22 17.01
N MET A 21 -5.04 -13.88 17.96
CA MET A 21 -4.91 -14.17 19.38
C MET A 21 -6.17 -14.87 19.89
N PHE A 22 -5.99 -15.97 20.62
CA PHE A 22 -7.07 -16.84 21.10
C PHE A 22 -7.07 -16.99 22.63
N ASP A 23 -5.94 -16.66 23.25
CA ASP A 23 -5.71 -16.76 24.68
C ASP A 23 -6.29 -15.55 25.42
N THR A 24 -7.00 -15.79 26.52
CA THR A 24 -7.76 -14.74 27.22
C THR A 24 -6.83 -13.71 27.86
N ASP A 25 -5.72 -14.15 28.45
CA ASP A 25 -4.75 -13.26 29.11
C ASP A 25 -4.09 -12.32 28.10
N THR A 26 -3.77 -12.86 26.93
CA THR A 26 -3.15 -12.07 25.86
C THR A 26 -4.16 -11.12 25.19
N ILE A 27 -5.44 -11.53 25.09
CA ILE A 27 -6.53 -10.66 24.61
C ILE A 27 -6.79 -9.49 25.59
N GLN A 28 -6.77 -9.75 26.90
CA GLN A 28 -6.91 -8.71 27.93
C GLN A 28 -5.74 -7.74 27.90
N ARG A 29 -4.48 -8.25 27.83
CA ARG A 29 -3.30 -7.39 27.68
C ARG A 29 -3.37 -6.52 26.42
N ALA A 30 -4.00 -7.02 25.36
CA ALA A 30 -4.18 -6.25 24.13
C ALA A 30 -5.15 -5.06 24.28
N GLU A 31 -5.93 -4.95 25.35
CA GLU A 31 -6.78 -3.77 25.61
C GLU A 31 -5.94 -2.51 25.91
N GLU A 32 -4.73 -2.67 26.43
CA GLU A 32 -3.81 -1.57 26.69
C GLU A 32 -3.02 -1.12 25.44
N TRP A 33 -3.11 -1.89 24.36
CA TRP A 33 -2.35 -1.62 23.14
C TRP A 33 -2.98 -0.46 22.37
N ARG A 34 -2.20 0.61 22.22
CA ARG A 34 -2.55 1.78 21.42
C ARG A 34 -2.06 1.60 19.98
N PRO A 35 -2.94 1.78 18.97
CA PRO A 35 -2.56 1.78 17.55
C PRO A 35 -1.38 2.74 17.31
N LEU A 36 -0.37 2.28 16.57
CA LEU A 36 0.85 3.04 16.22
C LEU A 36 1.65 3.61 17.41
N GLY A 37 1.27 3.32 18.65
CA GLY A 37 1.96 3.75 19.87
C GLY A 37 2.52 2.60 20.71
N SER A 38 2.08 1.37 20.46
CA SER A 38 2.56 0.17 21.15
C SER A 38 3.48 -0.64 20.26
N VAL A 39 4.64 -1.00 20.80
CA VAL A 39 5.57 -1.96 20.17
C VAL A 39 5.44 -3.30 20.87
N LEU A 40 5.40 -4.36 20.07
CA LEU A 40 5.31 -5.74 20.55
C LEU A 40 6.56 -6.49 20.12
N PHE A 41 7.17 -7.20 21.07
CA PHE A 41 8.10 -8.28 20.73
C PHE A 41 7.33 -9.59 20.75
N ILE A 42 7.40 -10.33 19.65
CA ILE A 42 6.67 -11.58 19.44
C ILE A 42 7.68 -12.66 19.08
N ALA A 43 7.76 -13.69 19.92
CA ALA A 43 8.57 -14.89 19.67
C ALA A 43 7.69 -16.13 19.60
N ASP A 44 8.15 -17.14 18.85
CA ASP A 44 7.47 -18.43 18.68
C ASP A 44 6.00 -18.31 18.24
N ALA A 45 5.67 -17.29 17.47
CA ALA A 45 4.37 -17.19 16.80
C ALA A 45 4.27 -18.24 15.70
N ARG A 46 3.11 -18.89 15.60
CA ARG A 46 2.83 -19.79 14.49
C ARG A 46 2.52 -18.96 13.26
N VAL A 47 3.37 -19.03 12.24
CA VAL A 47 3.06 -18.43 10.95
C VAL A 47 2.21 -19.42 10.15
N THR A 48 1.05 -18.97 9.71
CA THR A 48 0.19 -19.72 8.80
C THR A 48 0.03 -18.93 7.51
N TRP A 49 0.03 -19.64 6.39
CA TRP A 49 -0.22 -19.05 5.08
C TRP A 49 -1.63 -19.44 4.67
N ARG A 50 -2.53 -18.46 4.55
CA ARG A 50 -3.87 -18.68 4.01
C ARG A 50 -3.91 -18.08 2.61
N GLY A 51 -3.89 -18.95 1.61
CA GLY A 51 -3.58 -18.54 0.25
C GLY A 51 -2.16 -17.98 0.21
N ARG A 52 -2.03 -16.69 -0.06
CA ARG A 52 -0.73 -16.05 -0.36
C ARG A 52 -0.38 -14.90 0.58
N GLY A 53 -1.20 -14.66 1.61
CA GLY A 53 -0.89 -13.79 2.74
C GLY A 53 -0.42 -14.59 3.95
N ALA A 54 0.61 -14.08 4.63
CA ALA A 54 1.03 -14.60 5.92
C ALA A 54 0.07 -14.11 7.02
N ARG A 55 -0.13 -14.95 8.04
CA ARG A 55 -0.73 -14.59 9.32
C ARG A 55 0.11 -15.14 10.44
N ALA A 56 0.37 -14.32 11.43
CA ALA A 56 0.93 -14.77 12.68
C ALA A 56 -0.21 -15.19 13.61
N GLN A 57 0.00 -16.24 14.38
CA GLN A 57 -0.93 -16.72 15.39
C GLN A 57 -0.18 -16.91 16.70
N VAL A 58 -0.69 -16.31 17.77
CA VAL A 58 -0.23 -16.60 19.14
C VAL A 58 -0.70 -17.99 19.52
N CYS A 59 0.23 -18.84 19.94
CA CYS A 59 -0.02 -20.19 20.43
C CYS A 59 0.53 -20.36 21.86
N GLY A 60 0.32 -21.53 22.48
CA GLY A 60 0.72 -21.75 23.88
C GLY A 60 2.22 -21.65 24.18
N ARG A 61 3.09 -21.58 23.15
CA ARG A 61 4.53 -21.35 23.30
C ARG A 61 4.96 -19.93 22.94
N SER A 62 4.06 -19.14 22.36
CA SER A 62 4.39 -17.81 21.89
C SER A 62 4.63 -16.87 23.07
N VAL A 63 5.69 -16.07 22.98
CA VAL A 63 5.97 -15.02 23.96
C VAL A 63 5.62 -13.68 23.32
N VAL A 64 4.70 -12.96 23.94
CA VAL A 64 4.31 -11.60 23.53
C VAL A 64 4.68 -10.64 24.66
N THR A 65 5.62 -9.73 24.38
CA THR A 65 6.05 -8.69 25.31
C THR A 65 5.60 -7.34 24.80
N HIS A 66 4.81 -6.62 25.61
CA HIS A 66 4.40 -5.26 25.32
C HIS A 66 5.49 -4.27 25.76
N GLN A 67 5.80 -3.31 24.90
CA GLN A 67 6.79 -2.25 25.15
C GLN A 67 8.16 -2.77 25.64
N PRO A 68 8.80 -3.70 24.91
CA PRO A 68 10.14 -4.15 25.26
C PRO A 68 11.13 -2.97 25.30
N HIS A 69 12.06 -3.02 26.26
CA HIS A 69 13.13 -2.04 26.41
C HIS A 69 14.36 -2.46 25.62
N THR A 70 14.28 -2.36 24.30
CA THR A 70 15.37 -2.69 23.37
C THR A 70 15.57 -1.57 22.34
N SER A 71 16.79 -1.47 21.78
CA SER A 71 17.11 -0.50 20.73
C SER A 71 16.20 -0.63 19.51
N ASP A 72 15.86 -1.87 19.14
CA ASP A 72 15.00 -2.15 17.98
C ASP A 72 13.57 -1.63 18.22
N ALA A 73 13.08 -1.72 19.46
CA ALA A 73 11.76 -1.20 19.82
C ALA A 73 11.72 0.33 19.85
N GLU A 74 12.82 0.99 20.23
CA GLU A 74 12.95 2.45 20.12
C GLU A 74 13.05 2.90 18.66
N ALA A 75 13.81 2.18 17.84
CA ALA A 75 13.92 2.45 16.40
C ALA A 75 12.56 2.35 15.69
N LEU A 76 11.75 1.33 16.01
CA LEU A 76 10.39 1.17 15.47
C LEU A 76 9.46 2.33 15.88
N ARG A 77 9.56 2.82 17.13
CA ARG A 77 8.76 3.98 17.58
C ARG A 77 9.12 5.23 16.79
N LEU A 78 10.41 5.52 16.63
CA LEU A 78 10.89 6.68 15.87
C LEU A 78 10.49 6.58 14.39
N TYR A 79 10.58 5.39 13.81
CA TYR A 79 10.15 5.14 12.44
C TYR A 79 8.66 5.45 12.24
N ILE A 80 7.78 4.92 13.09
CA ILE A 80 6.33 5.17 12.98
C ILE A 80 6.00 6.66 13.21
N GLN A 81 6.68 7.32 14.14
CA GLN A 81 6.52 8.77 14.35
C GLN A 81 6.88 9.60 13.11
N ASN A 82 7.93 9.21 12.39
CA ASN A 82 8.33 9.87 11.15
C ASN A 82 7.37 9.55 9.99
N GLN A 83 6.80 8.34 9.95
CA GLN A 83 5.90 7.91 8.87
C GLN A 83 4.46 8.43 8.97
N ALA A 84 4.00 8.81 10.16
CA ALA A 84 2.66 9.40 10.36
C ALA A 84 2.40 10.64 9.48
N ALA A 85 3.45 11.25 8.91
CA ALA A 85 3.33 12.36 7.97
C ALA A 85 3.22 11.94 6.49
N GLY A 86 3.60 10.70 6.13
CA GLY A 86 3.83 10.29 4.73
C GLY A 86 2.80 9.34 4.10
N GLY A 87 2.08 8.54 4.89
CA GLY A 87 1.11 7.56 4.39
C GLY A 87 1.74 6.29 3.77
N GLU A 88 0.90 5.28 3.48
CA GLU A 88 1.32 3.96 2.95
C GLU A 88 2.14 4.10 1.65
N ALA A 89 1.72 5.00 0.74
CA ALA A 89 2.41 5.22 -0.52
C ALA A 89 3.83 5.81 -0.34
N ALA A 90 4.06 6.65 0.66
CA ALA A 90 5.40 7.16 0.94
C ALA A 90 6.30 6.07 1.52
N ALA A 91 5.77 5.25 2.44
CA ALA A 91 6.50 4.13 3.02
C ALA A 91 6.94 3.12 1.95
N TRP A 92 6.05 2.79 1.01
CA TRP A 92 6.40 1.99 -0.15
C TRP A 92 7.36 2.69 -1.12
N ALA A 93 7.24 4.01 -1.33
CA ALA A 93 8.16 4.75 -2.19
C ALA A 93 9.60 4.69 -1.66
N GLU A 94 9.79 4.89 -0.34
CA GLU A 94 11.09 4.74 0.33
C GLU A 94 11.63 3.32 0.20
N TRP A 95 10.81 2.30 0.51
CA TRP A 95 11.21 0.90 0.39
C TRP A 95 11.55 0.48 -1.05
N SER A 96 10.80 0.98 -2.03
CA SER A 96 10.92 0.61 -3.45
C SER A 96 12.09 1.26 -4.17
N GLY A 97 12.67 2.33 -3.61
CA GLY A 97 13.69 3.16 -4.26
C GLY A 97 14.89 2.38 -4.83
N GLN A 98 15.17 1.18 -4.31
CA GLN A 98 16.24 0.29 -4.77
C GLN A 98 15.75 -1.04 -5.40
N ARG A 99 14.44 -1.33 -5.39
CA ARG A 99 13.92 -2.70 -5.65
C ARG A 99 12.83 -2.81 -6.72
N SER A 100 12.37 -1.74 -7.34
CA SER A 100 11.32 -1.82 -8.36
C SER A 100 11.83 -2.48 -9.65
N SER A 101 11.40 -3.71 -9.95
CA SER A 101 11.67 -4.35 -11.24
C SER A 101 10.67 -3.86 -12.28
N ALA A 102 11.13 -3.55 -13.50
CA ALA A 102 10.21 -3.21 -14.56
C ALA A 102 9.41 -4.46 -15.01
N ALA A 103 8.11 -4.29 -15.28
CA ALA A 103 7.17 -5.39 -15.51
C ALA A 103 5.98 -4.97 -16.39
N SER A 104 5.41 -5.92 -17.13
CA SER A 104 4.14 -5.76 -17.86
C SER A 104 2.91 -5.91 -16.95
N VAL A 105 1.74 -5.45 -17.40
CA VAL A 105 0.46 -5.63 -16.69
C VAL A 105 0.20 -7.10 -16.37
N ALA A 106 0.43 -8.02 -17.31
CA ALA A 106 0.26 -9.45 -17.09
C ALA A 106 1.19 -9.96 -15.97
N GLN A 107 2.47 -9.58 -16.00
CA GLN A 107 3.42 -9.97 -14.95
C GLN A 107 3.03 -9.39 -13.58
N VAL A 108 2.57 -8.14 -13.52
CA VAL A 108 2.08 -7.54 -12.28
C VAL A 108 0.83 -8.27 -11.77
N ARG A 109 -0.10 -8.63 -12.66
CA ARG A 109 -1.30 -9.41 -12.32
C ARG A 109 -0.95 -10.82 -11.84
N ASP A 110 0.01 -11.47 -12.47
CA ASP A 110 0.46 -12.81 -12.08
C ASP A 110 1.15 -12.76 -10.71
N ARG A 111 1.99 -11.75 -10.45
CA ARG A 111 2.58 -11.52 -9.12
C ARG A 111 1.54 -11.11 -8.06
N LEU A 112 0.53 -10.33 -8.43
CA LEU A 112 -0.60 -10.02 -7.55
C LEU A 112 -1.40 -11.26 -7.21
N ALA A 113 -1.56 -12.17 -8.18
CA ALA A 113 -2.06 -13.49 -7.90
C ALA A 113 -1.12 -14.11 -6.88
N ASP A 114 0.19 -14.23 -7.13
CA ASP A 114 1.20 -14.80 -6.23
C ASP A 114 1.21 -14.25 -4.80
N GLY A 115 0.60 -13.10 -4.55
CA GLY A 115 0.14 -12.62 -3.24
C GLY A 115 1.26 -12.28 -2.25
N ALA A 116 2.52 -12.42 -2.66
CA ALA A 116 3.63 -11.79 -1.99
C ALA A 116 3.61 -10.27 -2.24
N PRO A 117 3.99 -9.44 -1.27
CA PRO A 117 4.18 -8.02 -1.51
C PRO A 117 5.37 -7.78 -2.44
N PHE A 118 5.23 -6.83 -3.36
CA PHE A 118 6.30 -6.48 -4.30
C PHE A 118 6.18 -5.04 -4.78
N CYS A 119 7.24 -4.55 -5.41
CA CYS A 119 7.23 -3.29 -6.15
C CYS A 119 7.53 -3.55 -7.62
N ALA A 120 6.86 -2.83 -8.50
CA ALA A 120 7.05 -2.93 -9.95
C ALA A 120 7.07 -1.56 -10.60
N SER A 121 7.83 -1.42 -11.69
CA SER A 121 7.74 -0.27 -12.58
C SER A 121 6.96 -0.68 -13.83
N LEU A 122 5.83 -0.03 -14.06
CA LEU A 122 4.93 -0.28 -15.18
C LEU A 122 5.01 0.87 -16.18
N HIS A 123 5.13 0.52 -17.46
CA HIS A 123 4.97 1.47 -18.57
C HIS A 123 3.67 1.13 -19.31
N ALA A 124 2.65 1.95 -19.15
CA ALA A 124 1.29 1.64 -19.62
C ALA A 124 0.48 2.91 -19.93
N LEU A 125 -0.61 2.74 -20.67
CA LEU A 125 -1.60 3.79 -20.94
C LEU A 125 -2.55 3.93 -19.76
N LEU A 126 -2.87 5.17 -19.38
CA LEU A 126 -3.95 5.44 -18.42
C LEU A 126 -5.31 5.29 -19.12
N THR A 127 -6.05 4.22 -18.85
CA THR A 127 -7.34 3.90 -19.50
C THR A 127 -8.55 4.32 -18.68
N HIS A 128 -8.38 4.53 -17.38
CA HIS A 128 -9.46 4.99 -16.51
C HIS A 128 -8.91 5.77 -15.33
N LEU A 129 -9.57 6.88 -15.00
CA LEU A 129 -9.35 7.68 -13.80
C LEU A 129 -10.71 8.04 -13.23
N ASP A 130 -11.02 7.49 -12.06
CA ASP A 130 -12.24 7.76 -11.33
C ASP A 130 -12.03 8.99 -10.45
N LEU A 131 -12.64 10.12 -10.83
CA LEU A 131 -12.58 11.39 -10.09
C LEU A 131 -13.82 11.61 -9.21
N ASP A 132 -14.78 10.68 -9.24
CA ASP A 132 -16.04 10.77 -8.50
C ASP A 132 -15.96 9.99 -7.18
N ASP A 133 -15.21 8.89 -7.16
CA ASP A 133 -15.06 8.00 -5.99
C ASP A 133 -13.73 8.25 -5.25
N LEU A 134 -13.67 9.32 -4.42
CA LEU A 134 -12.57 9.51 -3.47
C LEU A 134 -12.77 8.59 -2.28
N ILE A 135 -11.86 7.63 -2.15
CA ILE A 135 -11.85 6.66 -1.08
C ILE A 135 -10.94 7.18 0.02
N ASN A 136 -11.49 7.32 1.23
CA ASN A 136 -10.67 7.59 2.40
C ASN A 136 -9.82 6.36 2.69
N SER A 137 -8.50 6.48 2.57
CA SER A 137 -7.58 5.43 3.00
C SER A 137 -7.72 5.25 4.52
N THR A 138 -7.86 4.00 4.96
CA THR A 138 -8.10 3.63 6.36
C THR A 138 -7.00 4.09 7.30
N ASP A 139 -5.79 4.33 6.78
CA ASP A 139 -4.61 4.41 7.63
C ASP A 139 -3.92 5.76 7.72
N ASN A 140 -4.26 6.81 6.97
CA ASN A 140 -3.52 8.08 7.07
C ASN A 140 -4.20 9.32 6.45
N ASN A 141 -5.52 9.49 6.61
CA ASN A 141 -6.25 10.70 6.17
C ASN A 141 -5.93 11.13 4.70
N SER A 142 -5.47 10.20 3.88
CA SER A 142 -5.03 10.41 2.51
C SER A 142 -6.08 9.85 1.58
N GLU A 143 -6.60 10.68 0.71
CA GLU A 143 -7.65 10.28 -0.21
C GLU A 143 -7.03 9.59 -1.43
N GLU A 144 -7.64 8.48 -1.85
CA GLU A 144 -7.19 7.65 -2.97
C GLU A 144 -8.29 7.55 -4.04
N LEU A 145 -7.86 7.46 -5.29
CA LEU A 145 -8.71 7.34 -6.47
C LEU A 145 -8.52 5.98 -7.12
N ARG A 146 -9.52 5.48 -7.85
CA ARG A 146 -9.35 4.28 -8.68
C ARG A 146 -8.78 4.66 -10.04
N VAL A 147 -7.69 4.01 -10.44
CA VAL A 147 -7.10 4.14 -11.77
C VAL A 147 -6.97 2.80 -12.46
N ARG A 148 -7.00 2.81 -13.80
CA ARG A 148 -6.70 1.64 -14.62
C ARG A 148 -5.59 1.95 -15.62
N PHE A 149 -4.65 1.04 -15.69
CA PHE A 149 -3.53 1.06 -16.62
C PHE A 149 -3.68 -0.09 -17.61
N ALA A 150 -3.40 0.14 -18.88
CA ALA A 150 -3.38 -0.91 -19.89
C ALA A 150 -2.10 -0.88 -20.71
N ASP A 151 -1.58 -2.07 -21.01
CA ASP A 151 -0.53 -2.30 -21.99
C ASP A 151 -0.96 -3.41 -22.96
N TYR A 152 -0.05 -3.88 -23.81
CA TYR A 152 -0.33 -4.95 -24.77
C TYR A 152 -0.62 -6.32 -24.11
N THR A 153 -0.35 -6.47 -22.81
CA THR A 153 -0.51 -7.70 -22.03
C THR A 153 -1.80 -7.72 -21.18
N GLY A 154 -2.52 -6.59 -21.11
CA GLY A 154 -3.85 -6.51 -20.50
C GLY A 154 -4.10 -5.20 -19.77
N GLU A 155 -5.05 -5.24 -18.83
CA GLU A 155 -5.46 -4.08 -18.02
C GLU A 155 -5.34 -4.39 -16.52
N LEU A 156 -4.92 -3.39 -15.74
CA LEU A 156 -4.64 -3.46 -14.31
C LEU A 156 -5.35 -2.33 -13.58
N THR A 157 -5.96 -2.62 -12.43
CA THR A 157 -6.59 -1.60 -11.58
C THR A 157 -5.69 -1.33 -10.37
N ALA A 158 -5.45 -0.05 -10.07
CA ALA A 158 -4.66 0.39 -8.92
C ALA A 158 -5.37 1.53 -8.17
N ARG A 159 -4.88 1.81 -6.95
CA ARG A 159 -5.23 2.99 -6.16
C ARG A 159 -4.20 4.08 -6.39
N LEU A 160 -4.67 5.28 -6.72
CA LEU A 160 -3.83 6.45 -6.93
C LEU A 160 -4.05 7.42 -5.76
N PRO A 161 -3.07 7.57 -4.87
CA PRO A 161 -3.04 8.63 -3.88
C PRO A 161 -3.18 10.03 -4.51
N THR A 162 -4.02 10.88 -3.91
CA THR A 162 -4.31 12.23 -4.41
C THR A 162 -3.09 13.16 -4.39
N ASN A 163 -2.14 12.97 -3.48
CA ASN A 163 -0.86 13.69 -3.48
C ASN A 163 -0.04 13.41 -4.75
N ILE A 164 -0.05 12.17 -5.26
CA ILE A 164 0.63 11.81 -6.51
C ILE A 164 -0.09 12.44 -7.70
N LEU A 165 -1.43 12.38 -7.72
CA LEU A 165 -2.21 13.04 -8.77
C LEU A 165 -1.91 14.56 -8.82
N GLN A 166 -1.85 15.22 -7.66
CA GLN A 166 -1.50 16.63 -7.57
C GLN A 166 -0.11 16.92 -8.12
N ASN A 167 0.88 16.09 -7.78
CA ASN A 167 2.25 16.26 -8.25
C ASN A 167 2.40 16.01 -9.75
N THR A 168 1.66 15.04 -10.31
CA THR A 168 1.81 14.63 -11.72
C THR A 168 0.95 15.47 -12.67
N PHE A 169 -0.29 15.77 -12.28
CA PHE A 169 -1.28 16.40 -13.15
C PHE A 169 -1.75 17.77 -12.64
N GLY A 170 -1.34 18.20 -11.44
CA GLY A 170 -1.65 19.52 -10.90
C GLY A 170 -3.02 19.64 -10.23
N TYR A 171 -3.74 18.54 -10.03
CA TYR A 171 -5.08 18.56 -9.40
C TYR A 171 -5.02 18.10 -7.95
N SER A 172 -5.36 19.00 -7.01
CA SER A 172 -5.52 18.68 -5.60
C SER A 172 -6.87 18.02 -5.29
N ALA A 173 -6.97 17.29 -4.18
CA ALA A 173 -8.21 16.65 -3.76
C ALA A 173 -9.35 17.66 -3.54
N GLN A 174 -9.05 18.83 -2.97
CA GLN A 174 -10.05 19.89 -2.75
C GLN A 174 -10.57 20.46 -4.08
N GLN A 175 -9.71 20.63 -5.08
CA GLN A 175 -10.12 21.08 -6.40
C GLN A 175 -11.04 20.06 -7.07
N ILE A 176 -10.70 18.76 -7.01
CA ILE A 176 -11.52 17.69 -7.61
C ILE A 176 -12.91 17.66 -6.99
N LYS A 177 -13.01 17.82 -5.67
CA LYS A 177 -14.30 17.89 -4.96
C LYS A 177 -15.11 19.14 -5.30
N ALA A 178 -14.44 20.26 -5.58
CA ALA A 178 -15.11 21.51 -5.93
C ALA A 178 -15.58 21.53 -7.41
N MET A 179 -15.02 20.69 -8.27
CA MET A 179 -15.34 20.65 -9.69
C MET A 179 -16.71 20.05 -9.99
N SER A 180 -17.37 20.61 -11.00
CA SER A 180 -18.60 20.03 -11.53
C SER A 180 -18.36 18.66 -12.19
N SER A 181 -19.43 17.89 -12.42
CA SER A 181 -19.32 16.60 -13.13
C SER A 181 -18.77 16.77 -14.55
N GLU A 182 -19.15 17.86 -15.24
CA GLU A 182 -18.65 18.17 -16.59
C GLU A 182 -17.16 18.52 -16.59
N GLU A 183 -16.71 19.31 -15.61
CA GLU A 183 -15.29 19.66 -15.45
C GLU A 183 -14.45 18.42 -15.15
N ARG A 184 -14.93 17.54 -14.27
CA ARG A 184 -14.28 16.25 -13.97
C ARG A 184 -14.22 15.35 -15.20
N ALA A 185 -15.30 15.28 -15.98
CA ALA A 185 -15.31 14.55 -17.24
C ALA A 185 -14.28 15.12 -18.24
N ALA A 186 -14.18 16.45 -18.36
CA ALA A 186 -13.20 17.10 -19.24
C ALA A 186 -11.75 16.82 -18.83
N VAL A 187 -11.46 16.83 -17.52
CA VAL A 187 -10.15 16.44 -17.00
C VAL A 187 -9.86 14.97 -17.28
N ARG A 188 -10.82 14.08 -17.03
CA ARG A 188 -10.68 12.65 -17.34
C ARG A 188 -10.34 12.45 -18.82
N TRP A 189 -11.08 13.07 -19.74
CA TRP A 189 -10.82 12.98 -21.17
C TRP A 189 -9.43 13.48 -21.57
N ARG A 190 -8.91 14.50 -20.88
CA ARG A 190 -7.57 15.04 -21.15
C ARG A 190 -6.45 14.08 -20.77
N LEU A 191 -6.64 13.30 -19.70
CA LEU A 191 -5.63 12.40 -19.15
C LEU A 191 -5.72 10.97 -19.72
N LEU A 192 -6.87 10.60 -20.29
CA LEU A 192 -7.06 9.30 -20.91
C LEU A 192 -6.10 9.07 -22.07
N LEU A 193 -5.60 7.84 -22.17
CA LEU A 193 -4.64 7.37 -23.17
C LEU A 193 -3.27 8.06 -23.14
N GLU A 194 -2.95 8.81 -22.08
CA GLU A 194 -1.57 9.25 -21.85
C GLU A 194 -0.69 8.04 -21.51
N GLN A 195 0.46 7.93 -22.18
CA GLN A 195 1.49 6.98 -21.79
C GLN A 195 2.12 7.42 -20.47
N CYS A 196 2.16 6.51 -19.50
CA CYS A 196 2.61 6.77 -18.16
C CYS A 196 3.67 5.75 -17.72
N CYS A 197 4.65 6.24 -16.96
CA CYS A 197 5.53 5.42 -16.15
C CYS A 197 5.02 5.45 -14.71
N ALA A 198 4.49 4.33 -14.22
CA ALA A 198 3.97 4.19 -12.87
C ALA A 198 4.89 3.25 -12.06
N LYS A 199 5.32 3.69 -10.87
CA LYS A 199 5.84 2.76 -9.86
C LYS A 199 4.69 2.31 -8.99
N LEU A 200 4.58 1.00 -8.80
CA LEU A 200 3.48 0.36 -8.10
C LEU A 200 4.03 -0.41 -6.91
N ALA A 201 3.30 -0.40 -5.80
CA ALA A 201 3.43 -1.35 -4.71
C ALA A 201 2.21 -2.23 -4.61
N ALA A 202 2.43 -3.51 -4.37
CA ALA A 202 1.38 -4.48 -4.09
C ALA A 202 1.40 -4.85 -2.60
N THR A 203 0.27 -4.63 -1.93
CA THR A 203 -0.13 -5.20 -0.64
C THR A 203 -1.35 -6.09 -0.88
N PRO A 204 -1.17 -7.32 -1.40
CA PRO A 204 -2.27 -8.09 -1.97
C PRO A 204 -3.47 -8.23 -1.01
N PRO A 205 -4.70 -7.95 -1.48
CA PRO A 205 -5.10 -7.72 -2.88
C PRO A 205 -5.01 -6.26 -3.36
N ARG A 206 -4.48 -5.35 -2.54
CA ARG A 206 -4.38 -3.91 -2.85
C ARG A 206 -3.13 -3.62 -3.70
N LEU A 207 -3.30 -2.73 -4.66
CA LEU A 207 -2.23 -2.22 -5.51
C LEU A 207 -2.28 -0.69 -5.45
N ILE A 208 -1.18 -0.05 -5.07
CA ILE A 208 -1.09 1.39 -4.87
C ILE A 208 -0.01 1.96 -5.79
N VAL A 209 -0.31 3.10 -6.40
CA VAL A 209 0.65 3.89 -7.18
C VAL A 209 1.55 4.67 -6.20
N LEU A 210 2.86 4.52 -6.34
CA LEU A 210 3.88 5.21 -5.52
C LEU A 210 4.39 6.47 -6.18
N SER A 211 4.50 6.43 -7.50
CA SER A 211 4.86 7.57 -8.31
C SER A 211 4.27 7.40 -9.69
N LEU A 212 3.78 8.50 -10.26
CA LEU A 212 3.27 8.53 -11.61
C LEU A 212 3.96 9.67 -12.36
N ARG A 213 4.41 9.40 -13.58
CA ARG A 213 4.91 10.43 -14.48
C ARG A 213 4.45 10.15 -15.90
N ARG A 214 4.30 11.20 -16.69
CA ARG A 214 4.14 11.07 -18.14
C ARG A 214 5.38 10.41 -18.73
N ALA A 215 5.16 9.48 -19.65
CA ALA A 215 6.24 8.82 -20.37
C ALA A 215 6.97 9.83 -21.27
N ASN A 216 8.29 9.73 -21.29
CA ASN A 216 9.15 10.43 -22.22
C ASN A 216 9.51 9.49 -23.38
N PRO A 217 9.69 9.96 -24.63
CA PRO A 217 10.29 9.17 -25.72
C PRO A 217 11.59 8.43 -25.36
N ALA A 218 12.35 8.91 -24.38
CA ALA A 218 13.56 8.25 -23.88
C ALA A 218 13.30 7.13 -22.85
N ASP A 219 12.07 6.98 -22.38
CA ASP A 219 11.71 5.90 -21.46
C ASP A 219 11.72 4.56 -22.21
N PRO A 220 12.24 3.49 -21.59
CA PRO A 220 12.30 2.20 -22.24
C PRO A 220 10.88 1.73 -22.56
N ILE A 221 10.58 1.63 -23.85
CA ILE A 221 9.42 0.86 -24.31
C ILE A 221 9.67 -0.55 -23.80
N SER A 222 8.74 -1.04 -22.99
CA SER A 222 8.80 -2.37 -22.41
C SER A 222 8.69 -3.41 -23.53
N LEU A 223 9.83 -3.73 -24.15
CA LEU A 223 10.02 -4.87 -25.04
C LEU A 223 10.31 -6.08 -24.14
N TYR A 224 9.26 -6.61 -23.50
CA TYR A 224 9.33 -7.92 -22.82
C TYR A 224 8.81 -9.01 -23.74
#